data_AF-A0A950XMX9-F1
#
_entry.id   AF-A0A950XMX9-F1
#
_cell.length_a   1.000
_cell.length_b   1.000
_cell.length_c   1.000
_cell.angle_alpha   90.00
_cell.angle_beta   90.00
_cell.angle_gamma   90.00
#
_symmetry.space_group_name_H-M   'P 1'
#
loop_
_entity.id
_entity.type
_entity.pdbx_description
1 polymer ?
#
loop_
_entity_poly.entity_id
_entity_poly.type
_entity_poly.pdbx_seq_one_letter_code
_entity_poly.pdbx_strand_id
1 'polypeptide(L)' 'MERALAALRSCRSSLLTARRDAAMAAARLYGARAARASDLGEKLADALAFCERLEFVVEGDMRADL' A
#
# COMPACT_ATOMS: atom_id res chain seq x y z
N MET A 1 1.31 -16.31 13.64
CA MET A 1 1.17 -15.45 12.45
C MET A 1 0.25 -14.24 12.66
N GLU A 2 -0.58 -14.20 13.71
CA GLU A 2 -1.50 -13.07 13.99
C GLU A 2 -0.85 -11.68 14.00
N ARG A 3 0.30 -11.52 14.67
CA ARG A 3 1.05 -10.25 14.67
C ARG A 3 1.48 -9.82 13.27
N ALA A 4 1.88 -10.76 12.42
CA ALA A 4 2.27 -10.48 11.04
C ALA A 4 1.06 -10.04 10.20
N LEU A 5 -0.08 -10.72 10.33
CA LEU A 5 -1.32 -10.34 9.64
C LEU A 5 -1.80 -8.94 10.06
N ALA A 6 -1.76 -8.62 11.35
CA ALA A 6 -2.10 -7.29 11.85
C ALA A 6 -1.17 -6.20 11.29
N ALA A 7 0.14 -6.48 11.22
CA ALA A 7 1.11 -5.56 10.63
C ALA A 7 0.87 -5.33 9.14
N LEU A 8 0.52 -6.37 8.37
CA LEU A 8 0.19 -6.26 6.94
C LEU A 8 -1.07 -5.42 6.72
N ARG A 9 -2.12 -5.63 7.52
CA ARG A 9 -3.34 -4.81 7.47
C ARG A 9 -3.08 -3.34 7.78
N SER A 10 -2.25 -3.08 8.80
CA SER A 10 -1.82 -1.72 9.13
C SER A 10 -1.03 -1.09 7.98
N CYS A 11 -0.07 -1.83 7.41
CA CYS A 11 0.71 -1.39 6.25
C CYS A 11 -0.19 -1.06 5.05
N ARG A 12 -1.15 -1.92 4.72
CA ARG A 12 -2.15 -1.69 3.65
C ARG A 12 -2.89 -0.37 3.84
N SER A 13 -3.35 -0.10 5.07
CA SER A 13 -4.05 1.15 5.41
C SER A 13 -3.16 2.39 5.21
N SER A 14 -1.91 2.32 5.66
CA SER A 14 -0.93 3.39 5.47
C SER A 14 -0.60 3.63 3.99
N LEU A 15 -0.44 2.56 3.20
CA LEU A 15 -0.18 2.65 1.75
C LEU A 15 -1.37 3.27 1.01
N LEU A 16 -2.60 2.92 1.36
CA LEU A 16 -3.81 3.52 0.80
C LEU A 16 -3.88 5.02 1.08
N THR A 17 -3.61 5.43 2.33
CA THR A 17 -3.58 6.83 2.73
C THR A 17 -2.49 7.59 1.97
N ALA A 18 -1.26 7.07 1.97
CA ALA A 18 -0.14 7.68 1.27
C ALA A 18 -0.41 7.83 -0.24
N ARG A 19 -1.09 6.86 -0.87
CA ARG A 19 -1.45 6.95 -2.30
C ARG A 19 -2.46 8.05 -2.58
N ARG A 20 -3.46 8.23 -1.69
CA ARG A 20 -4.43 9.33 -1.79
C ARG A 20 -3.73 10.68 -1.63
N ASP A 21 -2.83 10.80 -0.67
CA ASP A 21 -2.08 12.02 -0.42
C ASP A 21 -1.15 12.35 -1.59
N ALA A 22 -0.50 11.35 -2.19
CA ALA A 22 0.32 11.51 -3.39
C ALA A 22 -0.51 12.02 -4.58
N ALA A 23 -1.72 11.47 -4.78
CA ALA A 23 -2.64 11.96 -5.82
C ALA A 23 -3.09 13.41 -5.56
N MET A 24 -3.40 13.76 -4.30
CA MET A 24 -3.73 15.12 -3.90
C MET A 24 -2.56 16.09 -4.10
N ALA A 25 -1.32 15.64 -3.86
CA ALA A 25 -0.12 16.42 -4.09
C ALA A 25 0.12 16.62 -5.60
N ALA A 26 -0.05 15.57 -6.41
CA ALA A 26 0.07 15.67 -7.87
C ALA A 26 -0.90 16.70 -8.46
N ALA A 27 -2.13 16.77 -7.93
CA ALA A 27 -3.14 17.74 -8.35
C ALA A 27 -2.84 19.20 -7.93
N ARG A 28 -1.94 19.42 -6.95
CA ARG A 28 -1.61 20.74 -6.39
C ARG A 28 -0.20 21.24 -6.73
N LEU A 29 0.67 20.35 -7.20
CA LEU A 29 2.03 20.65 -7.61
C LEU A 29 2.10 20.95 -9.11
N TYR A 30 3.26 21.43 -9.57
CA TYR A 30 3.48 21.78 -10.98
C TYR A 30 4.78 21.17 -11.51
N GLY A 31 4.81 20.91 -12.81
CA GLY A 31 5.98 20.42 -13.55
C GLY A 31 6.56 19.15 -12.93
N ALA A 32 7.89 19.12 -12.79
CA ALA A 32 8.62 17.97 -12.26
C ALA A 32 8.18 17.53 -10.84
N ARG A 33 7.61 18.43 -10.03
CA ARG A 33 7.13 18.07 -8.69
C ARG A 33 5.82 17.28 -8.75
N ALA A 34 4.92 17.65 -9.66
CA ALA A 34 3.69 16.89 -9.91
C ALA A 34 4.00 15.51 -10.48
N ALA A 35 4.94 15.43 -11.45
CA ALA A 35 5.39 14.17 -12.00
C ALA A 35 5.92 13.22 -10.91
N ARG A 36 6.80 13.70 -10.02
CA ARG A 36 7.30 12.91 -8.89
C ARG A 36 6.21 12.42 -7.93
N ALA A 37 5.18 13.24 -7.69
CA ALA A 37 4.04 12.83 -6.88
C ALA A 37 3.19 11.74 -7.57
N SER A 38 3.05 11.83 -8.90
CA SER A 38 2.42 10.78 -9.71
C SER A 38 3.22 9.48 -9.67
N ASP A 39 4.54 9.55 -9.91
CA ASP A 39 5.45 8.40 -9.88
C ASP A 39 5.44 7.71 -8.50
N LEU A 40 5.35 8.49 -7.42
CA LEU A 40 5.19 7.94 -6.07
C LEU A 40 3.85 7.19 -5.94
N GLY A 41 2.77 7.76 -6.46
CA GLY A 41 1.45 7.12 -6.48
C GLY A 41 1.46 5.75 -7.17
N GLU A 42 2.15 5.63 -8.30
CA GLU A 42 2.31 4.37 -9.04
C GLU A 42 3.11 3.35 -8.22
N LYS A 43 4.26 3.74 -7.66
CA LYS A 43 5.07 2.85 -6.80
C LYS A 43 4.31 2.38 -5.57
N LEU A 44 3.47 3.24 -4.98
CA LEU A 44 2.60 2.88 -3.86
C LEU A 44 1.49 1.92 -4.29
N ALA A 45 1.01 1.99 -5.54
CA ALA A 45 0.06 1.03 -6.07
C ALA A 45 0.68 -0.37 -6.19
N ASP A 46 1.91 -0.47 -6.69
CA ASP A 46 2.65 -1.74 -6.75
C ASP A 46 2.91 -2.32 -5.35
N ALA A 47 3.35 -1.48 -4.42
CA ALA A 47 3.58 -1.88 -3.03
C ALA A 47 2.27 -2.35 -2.35
N LEU A 48 1.15 -1.68 -2.63
CA LEU A 48 -0.16 -2.08 -2.12
C LEU A 48 -0.57 -3.46 -2.65
N ALA A 49 -0.46 -3.70 -3.95
CA ALA A 49 -0.77 -4.99 -4.55
C ALA A 49 0.15 -6.12 -4.02
N PHE A 50 1.40 -5.81 -3.73
CA PHE A 50 2.31 -6.75 -3.08
C PHE A 50 1.89 -7.04 -1.63
N CYS A 51 1.55 -6.01 -0.86
CA CYS A 51 1.07 -6.14 0.52
C CYS A 51 -0.22 -6.98 0.61
N GLU A 52 -1.19 -6.76 -0.29
CA GLU A 52 -2.45 -7.50 -0.34
C GLU A 52 -2.23 -8.98 -0.64
N ARG A 53 -1.32 -9.31 -1.57
CA ARG A 53 -0.96 -10.71 -1.85
C ARG A 53 -0.33 -11.41 -0.65
N LEU A 54 0.57 -10.73 0.05
CA LEU A 54 1.20 -11.29 1.25
C LEU A 54 0.20 -11.43 2.40
N GLU A 55 -0.71 -10.46 2.57
CA GLU A 55 -1.83 -10.56 3.53
C GLU A 55 -2.66 -11.82 3.26
N PHE A 56 -3.02 -12.06 2.00
CA PHE A 56 -3.78 -13.23 1.58
C PHE A 56 -3.06 -14.56 1.89
N VAL A 57 -1.77 -14.64 1.61
CA VAL A 57 -0.96 -15.84 1.92
C VAL A 57 -0.92 -16.10 3.42
N VAL A 58 -0.59 -15.07 4.22
CA VAL A 58 -0.51 -15.21 5.69
C VAL A 58 -1.86 -15.59 6.30
N GLU A 59 -2.96 -15.01 5.80
CA GLU A 59 -4.31 -15.37 6.23
C GLU A 59 -4.67 -16.80 5.84
N GLY A 60 -4.24 -17.26 4.66
CA GLY A 60 -4.39 -18.64 4.21
C GLY A 60 -3.66 -19.64 5.11
N ASP A 61 -2.39 -19.39 5.38
CA ASP A 61 -1.57 -20.24 6.26
C ASP A 61 -2.16 -20.32 7.67
N MET A 62 -2.60 -19.18 8.23
CA MET A 62 -3.27 -19.16 9.54
C MET A 62 -4.54 -20.00 9.59
N ARG A 63 -5.26 -20.15 8.48
CA ARG A 63 -6.49 -20.97 8.41
C ARG A 63 -6.20 -22.44 8.16
N ALA A 64 -5.08 -22.76 7.51
CA ALA A 64 -4.67 -24.15 7.28
C ALA A 64 -4.11 -24.82 8.54
N ASP A 65 -3.58 -24.01 9.47
CA ASP A 65 -3.06 -24.45 10.77
C ASP A 65 -4.15 -24.61 11.87
N LEU A 66 -5.44 -24.39 11.53
CA LEU A 66 -6.61 -24.54 12.41
C LEU A 66 -7.34 -25.87 12.19
#